data_AF-A0A2U1QVQ2-F1
#
_entry.id   AF-A0A2U1QVQ2-F1
#
_cell.length_a   1.000
_cell.length_b   1.000
_cell.length_c   1.000
_cell.angle_alpha   90.00
_cell.angle_beta   90.00
_cell.angle_gamma   90.00
#
_symmetry.space_group_name_H-M   'P 1'
#
loop_
_entity.id
_entity.type
_entity.pdbx_description
1 polymer ?
#
loop_
_entity_poly.entity_id
_entity_poly.type
_entity_poly.pdbx_seq_one_letter_code
_entity_poly.pdbx_strand_id
1 'polypeptide(L)'
;MKESDKNIENLIEKMMAENTLQSPSADFTSNLMSQILVAEKAKIKPYKPLISISTWVFIGVALAVLIAYNVFFARAENNLEIGKSYTDKISGIVSGIHISKTLLYAILIVPFMILVQVGVLKNYFDKKYEL
;
A
#
# COMPACT_ATOMS: atom_id res chain seq x y z
N MET A 1 -6.32 -28.65 -64.64
CA MET A 1 -7.38 -27.73 -64.17
C MET A 1 -8.47 -27.70 -65.23
N LYS A 2 -9.74 -27.92 -64.88
CA LYS A 2 -10.85 -27.80 -65.84
C LYS A 2 -11.10 -26.31 -66.09
N GLU A 3 -11.57 -25.91 -67.27
CA GLU A 3 -11.86 -24.50 -67.58
C GLU A 3 -12.85 -23.86 -66.60
N SER A 4 -13.78 -24.66 -66.06
CA SER A 4 -14.74 -24.23 -65.04
C SER A 4 -14.06 -23.63 -63.80
N ASP A 5 -12.94 -24.20 -63.38
CA ASP A 5 -12.27 -23.82 -62.13
C ASP A 5 -11.59 -22.44 -62.29
N LYS A 6 -11.04 -22.17 -63.48
CA LYS A 6 -10.45 -20.87 -63.83
C LYS A 6 -11.48 -19.74 -63.89
N ASN A 7 -12.69 -20.05 -64.36
CA ASN A 7 -13.77 -19.07 -64.41
C ASN A 7 -14.24 -18.69 -63.00
N ILE A 8 -14.34 -19.67 -62.09
CA ILE A 8 -14.69 -19.42 -60.68
C ILE A 8 -13.61 -18.55 -60.01
N GLU A 9 -12.33 -18.85 -60.25
CA GLU A 9 -11.21 -18.11 -59.67
C GLU A 9 -11.18 -16.64 -60.13
N ASN A 10 -11.40 -16.39 -61.43
CA ASN A 10 -11.54 -15.03 -61.97
C ASN A 10 -12.73 -14.26 -61.38
N LEU A 11 -13.85 -14.94 -61.10
CA LEU A 11 -15.02 -14.31 -60.47
C LEU A 11 -14.73 -13.91 -59.02
N ILE A 12 -14.01 -14.75 -58.28
CA ILE A 12 -13.58 -14.45 -56.90
C ILE A 12 -12.60 -13.28 -56.90
N GLU A 13 -11.62 -13.28 -57.80
CA GLU A 13 -10.64 -12.20 -57.91
C GLU A 13 -11.30 -10.86 -58.27
N LYS A 14 -12.26 -10.88 -59.19
CA LYS A 14 -13.04 -9.69 -59.56
C LYS A 14 -13.92 -9.17 -58.41
N MET A 15 -14.58 -10.06 -57.64
CA MET A 15 -15.33 -9.67 -56.45
C MET A 15 -14.44 -9.11 -55.32
N MET A 16 -13.23 -9.64 -55.16
CA MET A 16 -12.26 -9.14 -54.18
C MET A 16 -11.66 -7.80 -54.60
N ALA A 17 -11.39 -7.61 -55.90
CA ALA A 17 -10.82 -6.36 -56.43
C ALA A 17 -11.84 -5.20 -56.45
N GLU A 18 -13.12 -5.49 -56.66
CA GLU A 18 -14.20 -4.49 -56.64
C GLU A 18 -14.58 -4.04 -55.22
N ASN A 19 -14.20 -4.80 -54.19
CA ASN A 19 -14.31 -4.35 -52.81
C ASN A 19 -13.19 -3.36 -52.52
N THR A 20 -13.53 -2.06 -52.52
CA THR A 20 -12.63 -1.02 -52.01
C THR A 20 -12.21 -1.39 -50.60
N LEU A 21 -10.91 -1.57 -50.37
CA LEU A 21 -10.35 -1.82 -49.04
C LEU A 21 -10.87 -0.73 -48.10
N GLN A 22 -11.68 -1.14 -47.11
CA GLN A 22 -12.17 -0.23 -46.09
C GLN A 22 -10.96 0.21 -45.26
N SER A 23 -10.36 1.33 -45.65
CA SER A 23 -9.32 1.96 -44.85
C SER A 23 -9.97 2.45 -43.57
N PRO A 24 -9.36 2.20 -42.40
CA PRO A 24 -9.78 2.85 -41.18
C PRO A 24 -9.76 4.37 -41.38
N SER A 25 -10.56 5.08 -40.57
CA SER A 25 -10.54 6.54 -40.57
C SER A 25 -9.13 7.07 -40.31
N ALA A 26 -8.81 8.24 -40.85
CA ALA A 26 -7.49 8.86 -40.66
C ALA A 26 -7.11 9.00 -39.17
N ASP A 27 -8.12 9.14 -38.29
CA ASP A 27 -7.94 9.31 -36.85
C ASP A 27 -8.00 8.00 -36.06
N PHE A 28 -8.13 6.84 -36.71
CA PHE A 28 -8.25 5.55 -36.04
C PHE A 28 -7.10 5.29 -35.07
N THR A 29 -5.86 5.50 -35.52
CA THR A 29 -4.67 5.31 -34.69
C THR A 29 -4.64 6.27 -33.50
N SER A 30 -4.99 7.55 -33.70
CA SER A 30 -5.04 8.54 -32.61
C SER A 30 -6.11 8.20 -31.57
N ASN A 31 -7.30 7.79 -32.01
CA ASN A 31 -8.39 7.40 -31.11
C ASN A 31 -8.12 6.09 -30.38
N LEU A 32 -7.42 5.15 -31.02
CA LEU A 32 -6.99 3.92 -30.37
C LEU A 32 -5.91 4.22 -29.33
N MET A 33 -4.90 5.01 -29.69
CA MET A 33 -3.79 5.37 -28.79
C MET A 33 -4.28 6.18 -27.59
N SER A 34 -5.26 7.07 -27.77
CA SER A 34 -5.85 7.82 -26.64
C SER A 34 -6.56 6.89 -25.65
N GLN A 35 -7.33 5.93 -26.15
CA GLN A 35 -8.02 4.95 -25.31
C GLN A 35 -7.06 3.99 -24.61
N ILE A 36 -5.99 3.55 -25.29
CA ILE A 36 -4.93 2.72 -24.71
C ILE A 36 -4.23 3.48 -23.58
N LEU A 37 -3.84 4.74 -23.78
CA LEU A 37 -3.20 5.56 -22.76
C LEU A 37 -4.09 5.78 -21.53
N VAL A 38 -5.41 5.96 -21.73
CA VAL A 38 -6.37 6.08 -20.62
C VAL A 38 -6.50 4.76 -19.87
N ALA A 39 -6.61 3.64 -20.58
CA ALA A 39 -6.70 2.30 -19.98
C ALA A 39 -5.41 1.88 -19.25
N GLU A 40 -4.25 2.27 -19.77
CA GLU A 40 -2.93 2.02 -19.17
C GLU A 40 -2.74 2.87 -17.91
N LYS A 41 -3.06 4.17 -17.96
CA LYS A 41 -3.06 5.04 -16.78
C LYS A 41 -4.04 4.58 -15.71
N ALA A 42 -5.18 3.97 -16.09
CA ALA A 42 -6.11 3.37 -15.15
C ALA A 42 -5.61 2.05 -14.53
N LYS A 43 -4.74 1.31 -15.24
CA LYS A 43 -4.05 0.12 -14.70
C LYS A 43 -2.96 0.50 -13.70
N ILE A 44 -2.27 1.62 -13.91
CA ILE A 44 -1.31 2.16 -12.96
C ILE A 44 -2.10 2.82 -11.82
N LYS A 45 -2.62 1.99 -10.90
CA LYS A 45 -3.12 2.51 -9.63
C LYS A 45 -1.91 3.06 -8.88
N PRO A 46 -1.80 4.39 -8.67
CA PRO A 46 -0.67 4.94 -7.95
C PRO A 46 -0.63 4.31 -6.57
N TYR A 47 0.54 3.83 -6.18
CA TYR A 47 0.78 3.24 -4.88
C TYR A 47 0.33 4.22 -3.79
N LYS A 48 -0.80 3.92 -3.16
CA LYS A 48 -1.26 4.68 -2.00
C LYS A 48 -0.70 3.98 -0.77
N PRO A 49 0.27 4.59 -0.05
CA PRO A 49 0.84 3.94 1.12
C PRO A 49 -0.28 3.64 2.12
N LEU A 50 -0.34 2.39 2.60
CA LEU A 50 -1.36 1.88 3.53
C LEU A 50 -1.50 2.75 4.79
N ILE A 51 -0.41 3.39 5.19
CA ILE A 51 -0.32 4.33 6.30
C ILE A 51 0.38 5.58 5.77
N SER A 52 -0.25 6.75 5.94
CA SER A 52 0.34 8.01 5.50
C SER A 52 1.67 8.26 6.23
N ILE A 53 2.59 8.98 5.59
CA ILE A 53 3.88 9.34 6.21
C ILE A 53 3.67 10.14 7.50
N SER A 54 2.60 10.93 7.58
CA SER A 54 2.21 11.67 8.78
C SER A 54 1.84 10.75 9.94
N THR A 55 1.22 9.60 9.64
CA THR A 55 0.84 8.61 10.66
C THR A 55 2.06 7.86 11.18
N TRP A 56 3.08 7.63 10.35
CA TRP A 56 4.38 7.10 10.79
C TRP A 56 5.14 8.06 11.69
N VAL A 57 5.14 9.36 11.38
CA VAL A 57 5.71 10.38 12.27
C VAL A 57 4.97 10.39 13.61
N PHE A 58 3.64 10.32 13.59
CA PHE A 58 2.84 10.27 14.82
C PHE A 58 3.17 9.03 15.68
N ILE A 59 3.34 7.85 15.06
CA ILE A 59 3.75 6.63 15.77
C ILE A 59 5.13 6.79 16.41
N GLY A 60 6.08 7.39 15.69
CA GLY A 60 7.44 7.63 16.19
C GLY A 60 7.46 8.60 17.35
N VAL A 61 6.69 9.68 17.27
CA VAL A 61 6.55 10.67 18.35
C VAL A 61 5.89 10.03 19.58
N ALA A 62 4.80 9.28 19.40
CA ALA A 62 4.13 8.61 20.51
C ALA A 62 5.06 7.63 21.24
N LEU A 63 5.86 6.88 20.49
CA LEU A 63 6.86 5.96 21.06
C LEU A 63 7.97 6.73 21.79
N ALA A 64 8.49 7.81 21.20
CA ALA A 64 9.51 8.64 21.81
C ALA A 64 9.02 9.27 23.12
N VAL A 65 7.76 9.71 23.18
CA VAL A 65 7.14 10.24 24.41
C VAL A 65 7.04 9.14 25.49
N LEU A 66 6.64 7.92 25.14
CA LEU A 66 6.58 6.81 26.09
C LEU A 66 7.97 6.42 26.64
N ILE A 67 8.99 6.43 25.78
CA ILE A 67 10.38 6.18 26.18
C ILE A 67 10.87 7.31 27.07
N ALA A 68 10.66 8.57 26.67
CA ALA A 68 11.02 9.73 27.49
C ALA A 68 10.32 9.69 28.85
N TYR A 69 9.02 9.40 28.89
CA TYR A 69 8.28 9.24 30.13
C TYR A 69 8.91 8.16 31.02
N ASN A 70 9.25 6.99 30.48
CA ASN A 70 9.92 5.96 31.29
C ASN A 70 11.31 6.40 31.76
N VAL A 71 12.10 7.09 30.93
CA VAL A 71 13.46 7.53 31.30
C VAL A 71 13.43 8.63 32.36
N PHE A 72 12.53 9.61 32.23
CA PHE A 72 12.44 10.77 33.12
C PHE A 72 11.58 10.51 34.36
N PHE A 73 10.47 9.77 34.25
CA PHE A 73 9.55 9.52 35.37
C PHE A 73 9.74 8.17 36.05
N ALA A 74 10.19 7.11 35.37
CA ALA A 74 10.34 5.80 36.03
C ALA A 74 11.60 5.69 36.92
N ARG A 75 12.54 6.65 36.82
CA ARG A 75 13.68 6.79 37.75
C ARG A 75 13.40 7.76 38.91
N ALA A 76 12.28 8.47 38.89
CA ALA A 76 11.90 9.40 39.93
C ALA A 76 11.20 8.68 41.09
N GLU A 77 11.96 7.91 41.87
CA GLU A 77 11.51 7.47 43.20
C GLU A 77 11.38 8.64 44.19
N ASN A 78 11.76 9.88 43.83
CA ASN A 78 11.78 10.98 44.79
C ASN A 78 11.16 12.25 44.20
N ASN A 79 9.93 12.55 44.65
CA ASN A 79 9.34 13.90 44.74
C ASN A 79 8.93 14.64 43.46
N LEU A 80 8.09 14.03 42.61
CA LEU A 80 7.30 14.82 41.65
C LEU A 80 5.81 14.84 42.05
N GLU A 81 5.41 15.88 42.77
CA GLU A 81 4.06 16.13 43.27
C GLU A 81 2.98 16.24 42.16
N ILE A 82 3.41 16.35 40.91
CA ILE A 82 2.55 16.46 39.72
C ILE A 82 2.00 15.10 39.27
N GLY A 83 2.60 13.98 39.70
CA GLY A 83 2.16 12.63 39.34
C GLY A 83 1.01 12.07 40.18
N LYS A 84 0.83 12.55 41.42
CA LYS A 84 -0.03 11.92 42.44
C LYS A 84 -1.50 11.79 42.01
N SER A 85 -2.10 12.82 41.43
CA SER A 85 -3.55 12.80 41.16
C SER A 85 -4.00 11.83 40.05
N TYR A 86 -3.11 11.48 39.11
CA TYR A 86 -3.41 10.53 38.03
C TYR A 86 -2.88 9.14 38.34
N THR A 87 -1.69 9.04 38.95
CA THR A 87 -1.15 7.75 39.38
C THR A 87 -1.97 7.11 40.48
N ASP A 88 -2.58 7.85 41.41
CA ASP A 88 -3.40 7.24 42.48
C ASP A 88 -4.68 6.59 41.95
N LYS A 89 -5.32 7.17 40.92
CA LYS A 89 -6.52 6.58 40.28
C LYS A 89 -6.18 5.35 39.44
N ILE A 90 -5.06 5.39 38.71
CA ILE A 90 -4.61 4.26 37.88
C ILE A 90 -4.03 3.15 38.77
N SER A 91 -3.28 3.51 39.81
CA SER A 91 -2.76 2.60 40.84
C SER A 91 -3.90 1.91 41.58
N GLY A 92 -4.99 2.61 41.93
CA GLY A 92 -6.16 1.98 42.55
C GLY A 92 -6.88 0.94 41.68
N ILE A 93 -6.83 1.09 40.35
CA ILE A 93 -7.41 0.13 39.39
C ILE A 93 -6.44 -1.04 39.12
N VAL A 94 -5.13 -0.79 39.19
CA VAL A 94 -4.07 -1.76 38.88
C VAL A 94 -3.48 -2.43 40.14
N SER A 95 -3.84 -1.97 41.33
CA SER A 95 -3.34 -2.44 42.63
C SER A 95 -3.64 -3.92 42.91
N GLY A 96 -4.68 -4.49 42.30
CA GLY A 96 -4.98 -5.91 42.37
C GLY A 96 -4.22 -6.76 41.33
N ILE A 97 -3.49 -6.13 40.42
CA ILE A 97 -2.83 -6.77 39.29
C ILE A 97 -1.33 -6.68 39.49
N HIS A 98 -0.72 -7.78 39.97
CA HIS A 98 0.73 -7.92 40.01
C HIS A 98 1.30 -8.03 38.59
N ILE A 99 1.56 -6.88 37.96
CA ILE A 99 2.23 -6.80 36.67
C ILE A 99 3.71 -7.15 36.89
N SER A 100 4.13 -8.31 36.40
CA SER A 100 5.54 -8.70 36.47
C SER A 100 6.39 -7.80 35.58
N LYS A 101 7.66 -7.58 35.96
CA LYS A 101 8.60 -6.79 35.13
C LYS A 101 8.70 -7.34 33.70
N THR A 102 8.61 -8.66 33.55
CA THR A 102 8.57 -9.34 32.25
C THR A 102 7.36 -8.94 31.42
N LEU A 103 6.17 -8.83 32.02
CA LEU A 103 4.95 -8.41 31.33
C LEU A 103 5.05 -6.94 30.88
N LEU A 104 5.67 -6.09 31.69
CA LEU A 104 5.91 -4.68 31.36
C LEU A 104 6.87 -4.54 30.18
N TYR A 105 7.97 -5.29 30.16
CA TYR A 105 8.88 -5.33 29.00
C TYR A 105 8.22 -5.92 27.75
N ALA A 106 7.37 -6.95 27.90
CA ALA A 106 6.64 -7.56 26.79
C ALA A 106 5.68 -6.56 26.13
N ILE A 107 4.93 -5.77 26.93
CA ILE A 107 4.04 -4.71 26.43
C ILE A 107 4.79 -3.66 25.61
N LEU A 108 6.09 -3.44 25.89
CA LEU A 108 6.90 -2.45 25.18
C LEU A 108 7.58 -3.03 23.92
N ILE A 109 8.12 -4.25 24.03
CA ILE A 109 8.88 -4.90 22.95
C ILE A 109 7.97 -5.45 21.86
N VAL A 110 6.82 -6.05 22.21
CA VAL A 110 5.90 -6.66 21.24
C VAL A 110 5.41 -5.65 20.19
N PRO A 111 4.85 -4.48 20.54
CA PRO A 111 4.41 -3.52 19.54
C PRO A 111 5.58 -2.93 18.74
N PHE A 112 6.75 -2.73 19.35
CA PHE A 112 7.95 -2.30 18.63
C PHE A 112 8.35 -3.33 17.56
N MET A 113 8.33 -4.61 17.91
CA MET A 113 8.65 -5.70 16.98
C MET A 113 7.63 -5.80 15.84
N ILE A 114 6.33 -5.58 16.12
CA ILE A 114 5.27 -5.52 15.10
C ILE A 114 5.52 -4.36 14.12
N LEU A 115 5.92 -3.17 14.61
CA LEU A 115 6.25 -2.04 13.73
C LEU A 115 7.41 -2.37 12.78
N VAL A 116 8.46 -3.00 13.30
CA VAL A 116 9.59 -3.46 12.49
C VAL A 116 9.13 -4.52 11.47
N GLN A 117 8.33 -5.50 11.89
CA GLN A 117 7.80 -6.55 11.00
C GLN A 117 6.97 -5.96 9.87
N VAL A 118 6.07 -5.01 10.16
CA VAL A 118 5.26 -4.33 9.15
C VAL A 118 6.14 -3.54 8.17
N GLY A 119 7.18 -2.87 8.66
CA GLY A 119 8.15 -2.15 7.80
C GLY A 119 8.92 -3.08 6.86
N VAL A 120 9.42 -4.22 7.38
CA VAL A 120 10.14 -5.22 6.59
C VAL A 120 9.22 -5.88 5.56
N LEU A 121 8.00 -6.23 5.96
CA LEU A 121 7.03 -6.86 5.07
C LEU A 121 6.60 -5.90 3.95
N LYS A 122 6.41 -4.62 4.28
CA LYS A 122 6.15 -3.57 3.29
C LYS A 122 7.33 -3.42 2.32
N ASN A 123 8.56 -3.35 2.81
CA ASN A 123 9.75 -3.24 1.95
C ASN A 123 9.95 -4.47 1.05
N TYR A 124 9.63 -5.67 1.55
CA TYR A 124 9.67 -6.91 0.79
C TYR A 124 8.61 -6.92 -0.33
N PHE A 125 7.38 -6.49 -0.04
CA PHE A 125 6.31 -6.43 -1.04
C PHE A 125 6.48 -5.28 -2.02
N ASP A 126 7.00 -4.12 -1.60
CA ASP A 126 7.34 -2.99 -2.49
C ASP A 126 8.41 -3.42 -3.52
N LYS A 127 9.41 -4.22 -3.12
CA LYS A 127 10.41 -4.80 -4.04
C LYS A 127 9.86 -5.92 -4.94
N LYS A 128 8.93 -6.73 -4.43
CA LYS A 128 8.38 -7.86 -5.20
C LYS A 128 7.37 -7.43 -6.25
N TYR A 129 6.71 -6.29 -6.02
CA TYR A 129 5.69 -5.73 -6.90
C TYR A 129 6.12 -4.41 -7.53
N GLU A 130 7.41 -4.24 -7.84
CA GLU A 130 7.91 -3.11 -8.63
C GLU A 130 7.01 -2.92 -9.88
N LEU A 131 6.25 -1.81 -9.85
CA LEU A 131 5.47 -1.20 -10.91
C LEU A 131 6.05 0.20 -11.09
#